data_AF-A0A3R8V7D6-F1
#
_entry.id   AF-A0A3R8V7D6-F1
#
_cell.length_a   1.000
_cell.length_b   1.000
_cell.length_c   1.000
_cell.angle_alpha   90.00
_cell.angle_beta   90.00
_cell.angle_gamma   90.00
#
_symmetry.space_group_name_H-M   'P 1'
#
loop_
_entity.id
_entity.type
_entity.pdbx_description
1 polymer ?
#
loop_
_entity_poly.entity_id
_entity_poly.type
_entity_poly.pdbx_seq_one_letter_code
_entity_poly.pdbx_strand_id
1 'polypeptide(L)'
;MRTVIITNCTNRKRLDGLPSVVLSDECFPSLAAMAQAWKERVDERPATQTASSLYLGRSVSDAKCVATRLGARLMFASTGLGLVESDHKCPPYDLTVSQDPNSIIPHLEKWGLRASDWWEAVNGTRERASALADLVSHPDIDLTLIALTSSYVQLIAADLEKIEDAHIDKVRIFTSRPGIEMLPRRLRSMAMPYDERLEGSTLPGTRNDFPQRAMRHFVEVLELSSAPAEVARKAVSEAMNDLSPAKMTVRRRASDSEIAYMLECVWSDYKGSSTRLLRYLRDVAQVSCEQSRFRKIWRDIKCQDSIESKA
;
A
#
# COMPACT_ATOMS: atom_id res chain seq x y z
N MET A 1 -16.66 22.36 0.65
CA MET A 1 -16.46 21.12 -0.09
C MET A 1 -15.71 20.14 0.78
N ARG A 2 -16.22 18.93 1.03
CA ARG A 2 -15.54 17.93 1.86
C ARG A 2 -14.86 16.91 0.95
N THR A 3 -13.54 16.86 1.05
CA THR A 3 -12.73 15.86 0.33
C THR A 3 -12.41 14.70 1.27
N VAL A 4 -12.46 13.49 0.73
CA VAL A 4 -12.01 12.26 1.39
C VAL A 4 -10.86 11.66 0.57
N ILE A 5 -9.85 11.17 1.26
CA ILE A 5 -8.76 10.39 0.69
C ILE A 5 -8.82 8.98 1.27
N ILE A 6 -8.81 7.97 0.41
CA ILE A 6 -8.71 6.57 0.78
C ILE A 6 -7.37 6.04 0.30
N THR A 7 -6.56 5.49 1.21
CA THR A 7 -5.27 4.86 0.88
C THR A 7 -5.17 3.47 1.50
N ASN A 8 -4.29 2.61 1.01
CA ASN A 8 -4.08 1.30 1.62
C ASN A 8 -3.33 1.41 2.96
N CYS A 9 -3.59 0.49 3.89
CA CYS A 9 -2.73 0.29 5.04
C CYS A 9 -1.38 -0.34 4.65
N THR A 10 -0.46 -0.46 5.60
CA THR A 10 0.90 -0.97 5.37
C THR A 10 1.23 -2.15 6.27
N ASN A 11 1.98 -3.13 5.76
CA ASN A 11 2.55 -4.21 6.60
C ASN A 11 3.54 -3.64 7.63
N ARG A 12 4.29 -2.59 7.25
CA ARG A 12 5.13 -1.86 8.19
C ARG A 12 4.25 -1.06 9.15
N LYS A 13 4.14 -1.53 10.39
CA LYS A 13 3.39 -0.88 11.45
C LYS A 13 4.28 -0.56 12.64
N ARG A 14 3.94 0.49 13.39
CA ARG A 14 4.58 0.82 14.66
C ARG A 14 4.06 -0.11 15.75
N LEU A 15 4.96 -0.84 16.40
CA LEU A 15 4.58 -1.87 17.38
C LEU A 15 4.58 -1.37 18.84
N ASP A 16 5.30 -0.28 19.15
CA ASP A 16 5.43 0.29 20.50
C ASP A 16 5.68 -0.75 21.61
N GLY A 17 6.48 -1.78 21.30
CA GLY A 17 6.82 -2.86 22.23
C GLY A 17 5.76 -3.96 22.39
N LEU A 18 4.61 -3.85 21.71
CA LEU A 18 3.58 -4.88 21.69
C LEU A 18 3.75 -5.81 20.47
N PRO A 19 3.61 -7.14 20.64
CA PRO A 19 3.56 -8.03 19.49
C PRO A 19 2.29 -7.76 18.67
N SER A 20 2.41 -7.88 17.34
CA SER A 20 1.25 -7.80 16.45
C SER A 20 0.26 -8.93 16.73
N VAL A 21 -1.04 -8.61 16.67
CA VAL A 21 -2.08 -9.63 16.51
C VAL A 21 -1.89 -10.33 15.16
N VAL A 22 -1.83 -11.65 15.15
CA VAL A 22 -1.76 -12.47 13.92
C VAL A 22 -3.04 -13.29 13.78
N LEU A 23 -3.36 -13.68 12.56
CA LEU A 23 -4.46 -14.62 12.33
C LEU A 23 -4.08 -15.97 12.94
N SER A 24 -5.05 -16.63 13.57
CA SER A 24 -4.81 -17.98 14.10
C SER A 24 -4.73 -19.00 12.98
N ASP A 25 -3.87 -20.01 13.15
CA ASP A 25 -3.79 -21.19 12.28
C ASP A 25 -4.97 -22.17 12.48
N GLU A 26 -5.96 -21.79 13.29
CA GLU A 26 -7.19 -22.55 13.51
C GLU A 26 -7.98 -22.80 12.22
N CYS A 27 -8.64 -23.97 12.17
CA CYS A 27 -9.65 -24.24 11.15
C CYS A 27 -10.93 -23.48 11.49
N PHE A 28 -11.23 -22.44 10.73
CA PHE A 28 -12.52 -21.76 10.80
C PHE A 28 -13.59 -22.55 10.02
N PRO A 29 -14.85 -22.59 10.48
CA PRO A 29 -15.92 -23.28 9.75
C PRO A 29 -16.49 -22.47 8.57
N SER A 30 -16.26 -21.15 8.54
CA SER A 30 -16.74 -20.26 7.49
C SER A 30 -15.95 -18.94 7.48
N LEU A 31 -16.10 -18.17 6.39
CA LEU A 31 -15.57 -16.81 6.29
C LEU A 31 -16.10 -15.89 7.42
N ALA A 32 -17.39 -15.99 7.74
CA ALA A 32 -18.01 -15.19 8.80
C ALA A 32 -17.40 -15.51 10.17
N ALA A 33 -17.18 -16.80 10.47
CA ALA A 33 -16.53 -17.21 11.70
C ALA A 33 -15.07 -16.74 11.76
N MET A 34 -14.33 -16.80 10.65
CA MET A 34 -12.97 -16.28 10.56
C MET A 34 -12.91 -14.76 10.80
N ALA A 35 -13.80 -13.98 10.16
CA ALA A 35 -13.86 -12.54 10.34
C ALA A 35 -14.24 -12.14 11.78
N GLN A 36 -15.18 -12.86 12.39
CA GLN A 36 -15.59 -12.63 13.78
C GLN A 36 -14.47 -12.96 14.77
N ALA A 37 -13.82 -14.12 14.63
CA ALA A 37 -12.69 -14.51 15.47
C ALA A 37 -11.50 -13.54 15.32
N TRP A 38 -11.29 -13.01 14.11
CA TRP A 38 -10.30 -11.96 13.87
C TRP A 38 -10.66 -10.65 14.59
N LYS A 39 -11.92 -10.20 14.48
CA LYS A 39 -12.41 -9.02 15.18
C LYS A 39 -12.22 -9.14 16.70
N GLU A 40 -12.61 -10.26 17.28
CA GLU A 40 -12.48 -10.50 18.73
C GLU A 40 -11.02 -10.40 19.18
N ARG A 41 -10.10 -11.07 18.49
CA ARG A 41 -8.66 -11.00 18.78
C ARG A 41 -8.07 -9.61 18.67
N VAL A 42 -8.52 -8.83 17.69
CA VAL A 42 -8.09 -7.44 17.52
C VAL A 42 -8.64 -6.58 18.65
N ASP A 43 -9.94 -6.69 18.97
CA ASP A 43 -10.60 -5.82 19.94
C ASP A 43 -10.17 -6.15 21.40
N GLU A 44 -9.68 -7.36 21.67
CA GLU A 44 -9.06 -7.73 22.95
C GLU A 44 -7.72 -7.00 23.21
N ARG A 45 -7.07 -6.45 22.16
CA ARG A 45 -5.81 -5.73 22.32
C ARG A 45 -6.01 -4.25 22.60
N PRO A 46 -5.19 -3.64 23.48
CA PRO A 46 -5.20 -2.20 23.69
C PRO A 46 -4.95 -1.42 22.40
N ALA A 47 -5.91 -0.56 22.04
CA ALA A 47 -5.80 0.35 20.91
C ALA A 47 -4.96 1.58 21.28
N THR A 48 -3.64 1.46 21.15
CA THR A 48 -2.68 2.46 21.66
C THR A 48 -2.36 3.59 20.69
N GLN A 49 -2.58 3.39 19.39
CA GLN A 49 -2.16 4.34 18.36
C GLN A 49 -3.29 4.64 17.38
N THR A 50 -3.32 5.86 16.83
CA THR A 50 -4.19 6.17 15.71
C THR A 50 -3.74 5.43 14.45
N ALA A 51 -4.66 5.12 13.52
CA ALA A 51 -4.32 4.48 12.24
C ALA A 51 -3.21 5.23 11.49
N SER A 52 -3.26 6.57 11.52
CA SER A 52 -2.22 7.43 10.95
C SER A 52 -0.85 7.28 11.62
N SER A 53 -0.78 6.98 12.91
CA SER A 53 0.50 6.76 13.63
C SER A 53 0.99 5.33 13.51
N LEU A 54 0.05 4.39 13.41
CA LEU A 54 0.29 2.96 13.28
C LEU A 54 0.91 2.62 11.93
N TYR A 55 0.32 3.06 10.82
CA TYR A 55 0.80 2.75 9.48
C TYR A 55 2.01 3.61 9.11
N LEU A 56 3.06 2.97 8.61
CA LEU A 56 4.34 3.60 8.31
C LEU A 56 4.74 3.39 6.86
N GLY A 57 5.48 4.36 6.31
CA GLY A 57 6.06 4.27 4.99
C GLY A 57 5.77 5.52 4.18
N ARG A 58 6.37 5.58 3.00
CA ARG A 58 6.24 6.71 2.10
C ARG A 58 4.80 6.89 1.60
N SER A 59 4.11 5.78 1.28
CA SER A 59 2.69 5.82 0.89
C SER A 59 1.84 6.57 1.91
N VAL A 60 2.00 6.27 3.21
CA VAL A 60 1.28 6.96 4.29
C VAL A 60 1.70 8.42 4.40
N SER A 61 2.99 8.72 4.28
CA SER A 61 3.50 10.09 4.33
C SER A 61 2.95 10.95 3.18
N ASP A 62 2.93 10.43 1.96
CA ASP A 62 2.42 11.14 0.78
C ASP A 62 0.90 11.33 0.89
N ALA A 63 0.14 10.32 1.35
CA ALA A 63 -1.30 10.46 1.58
C ALA A 63 -1.63 11.52 2.66
N LYS A 64 -0.83 11.58 3.75
CA LYS A 64 -0.97 12.62 4.77
C LYS A 64 -0.68 14.01 4.22
N CYS A 65 0.36 14.15 3.39
CA CYS A 65 0.72 15.41 2.75
C CYS A 65 -0.46 15.97 1.93
N VAL A 66 -1.05 15.12 1.07
CA VAL A 66 -2.24 15.46 0.29
C VAL A 66 -3.44 15.79 1.19
N ALA A 67 -3.67 15.01 2.25
CA ALA A 67 -4.77 15.26 3.19
C ALA A 67 -4.64 16.61 3.88
N THR A 68 -3.45 16.95 4.36
CA THR A 68 -3.17 18.27 4.96
C THR A 68 -3.33 19.39 3.94
N ARG A 69 -2.83 19.23 2.71
CA ARG A 69 -2.93 20.25 1.65
C ARG A 69 -4.38 20.59 1.30
N LEU A 70 -5.27 19.59 1.30
CA LEU A 70 -6.68 19.74 0.94
C LEU A 70 -7.61 19.96 2.14
N GLY A 71 -7.10 19.88 3.37
CA GLY A 71 -7.97 19.78 4.55
C GLY A 71 -8.92 18.58 4.50
N ALA A 72 -8.49 17.49 3.84
CA ALA A 72 -9.31 16.33 3.56
C ALA A 72 -9.31 15.33 4.73
N ARG A 73 -10.39 14.56 4.83
CA ARG A 73 -10.43 13.39 5.71
C ARG A 73 -9.57 12.28 5.11
N LEU A 74 -8.67 11.72 5.91
CA LEU A 74 -7.84 10.59 5.50
C LEU A 74 -8.40 9.29 6.08
N MET A 75 -8.60 8.31 5.21
CA MET A 75 -9.07 6.97 5.55
C MET A 75 -8.14 5.91 4.99
N PHE A 76 -8.07 4.78 5.67
CA PHE A 76 -7.27 3.63 5.31
C PHE A 76 -8.17 2.44 4.97
N ALA A 77 -8.04 1.93 3.76
CA ALA A 77 -8.48 0.57 3.45
C ALA A 77 -7.52 -0.39 4.14
N SER A 78 -8.01 -1.11 5.15
CA SER A 78 -7.24 -1.99 6.01
C SER A 78 -7.68 -3.44 5.82
N THR A 79 -6.74 -4.33 5.51
CA THR A 79 -7.05 -5.77 5.48
C THR A 79 -7.57 -6.27 6.82
N GLY A 80 -7.05 -5.76 7.94
CA GLY A 80 -7.45 -6.20 9.27
C GLY A 80 -8.67 -5.48 9.85
N LEU A 81 -8.93 -4.24 9.44
CA LEU A 81 -9.90 -3.39 10.14
C LEU A 81 -11.03 -2.87 9.25
N GLY A 82 -11.03 -3.20 7.96
CA GLY A 82 -11.96 -2.64 6.99
C GLY A 82 -11.60 -1.18 6.67
N LEU A 83 -12.60 -0.33 6.48
CA LEU A 83 -12.37 1.10 6.25
C LEU A 83 -12.27 1.87 7.57
N VAL A 84 -11.09 2.44 7.86
CA VAL A 84 -10.83 3.15 9.12
C VAL A 84 -10.37 4.58 8.90
N GLU A 85 -10.81 5.52 9.75
CA GLU A 85 -10.36 6.91 9.71
C GLU A 85 -8.97 7.08 10.33
N SER A 86 -8.26 8.12 9.92
CA SER A 86 -6.87 8.36 10.32
C SER A 86 -6.64 8.51 11.84
N ASP A 87 -7.64 8.97 12.58
CA ASP A 87 -7.64 9.16 14.03
C ASP A 87 -8.19 7.96 14.81
N HIS A 88 -8.75 6.96 14.11
CA HIS A 88 -9.25 5.75 14.73
C HIS A 88 -8.12 5.02 15.47
N LYS A 89 -8.31 4.77 16.78
CA LYS A 89 -7.35 4.03 17.58
C LYS A 89 -7.37 2.56 17.20
N CYS A 90 -6.20 2.00 16.90
CA CYS A 90 -5.99 0.65 16.43
C CYS A 90 -4.89 -0.03 17.26
N PRO A 91 -5.00 -1.32 17.58
CA PRO A 91 -3.87 -2.10 18.05
C PRO A 91 -2.93 -2.44 16.89
N PRO A 92 -1.64 -2.78 17.16
CA PRO A 92 -0.78 -3.34 16.15
C PRO A 92 -1.25 -4.75 15.77
N TYR A 93 -1.37 -5.00 14.46
CA TYR A 93 -1.77 -6.28 13.90
C TYR A 93 -0.96 -6.60 12.64
N ASP A 94 -0.86 -7.87 12.30
CA ASP A 94 -0.24 -8.37 11.08
C ASP A 94 -1.22 -9.27 10.33
N LEU A 95 -1.82 -8.68 9.31
CA LEU A 95 -2.74 -9.32 8.40
C LEU A 95 -2.64 -8.60 7.06
N THR A 96 -2.53 -9.36 5.97
CA THR A 96 -2.32 -8.78 4.64
C THR A 96 -3.00 -9.58 3.54
N VAL A 97 -3.21 -8.92 2.41
CA VAL A 97 -3.62 -9.55 1.12
C VAL A 97 -2.42 -9.82 0.21
N SER A 98 -1.21 -9.46 0.65
CA SER A 98 0.02 -9.72 -0.10
C SER A 98 0.49 -11.16 0.12
N GLN A 99 1.41 -11.64 -0.71
CA GLN A 99 2.07 -12.93 -0.54
C GLN A 99 3.07 -12.84 0.63
N ASP A 100 2.60 -13.18 1.83
CA ASP A 100 3.29 -13.08 3.12
C ASP A 100 2.79 -14.22 4.03
N PRO A 101 3.56 -14.70 5.03
CA PRO A 101 3.09 -15.72 5.97
C PRO A 101 1.73 -15.38 6.63
N ASN A 102 1.47 -14.11 6.91
CA ASN A 102 0.22 -13.66 7.54
C ASN A 102 -0.84 -13.21 6.51
N SER A 103 -0.83 -13.84 5.33
CA SER A 103 -1.80 -13.57 4.27
C SER A 103 -3.13 -14.27 4.52
N ILE A 104 -4.23 -13.58 4.25
CA ILE A 104 -5.57 -14.21 4.26
C ILE A 104 -5.84 -15.08 3.04
N ILE A 105 -5.08 -14.89 1.95
CA ILE A 105 -5.37 -15.52 0.65
C ILE A 105 -5.43 -17.06 0.73
N PRO A 106 -4.48 -17.76 1.40
CA PRO A 106 -4.55 -19.22 1.50
C PRO A 106 -5.79 -19.74 2.24
N HIS A 107 -6.36 -18.97 3.17
CA HIS A 107 -7.60 -19.35 3.85
C HIS A 107 -8.81 -19.20 2.92
N LEU A 108 -8.86 -18.13 2.13
CA LEU A 108 -9.94 -17.86 1.20
C LEU A 108 -9.96 -18.86 0.04
N GLU A 109 -8.79 -19.23 -0.48
CA GLU A 109 -8.65 -20.20 -1.57
C GLU A 109 -9.24 -21.58 -1.21
N LYS A 110 -9.12 -22.01 0.06
CA LYS A 110 -9.73 -23.27 0.55
C LYS A 110 -11.26 -23.30 0.39
N TRP A 111 -11.90 -22.14 0.36
CA TRP A 111 -13.35 -21.99 0.19
C TRP A 111 -13.74 -21.49 -1.21
N GLY A 112 -12.78 -21.30 -2.13
CA GLY A 112 -13.04 -20.70 -3.43
C GLY A 112 -13.48 -19.23 -3.35
N LEU A 113 -13.11 -18.53 -2.28
CA LEU A 113 -13.46 -17.13 -2.04
C LEU A 113 -12.36 -16.17 -2.50
N ARG A 114 -12.74 -14.91 -2.70
CA ARG A 114 -11.89 -13.82 -3.17
C ARG A 114 -11.57 -12.86 -2.02
N ALA A 115 -10.52 -12.05 -2.20
CA ALA A 115 -10.16 -11.00 -1.24
C ALA A 115 -11.32 -10.02 -0.98
N SER A 116 -12.15 -9.74 -1.99
CA SER A 116 -13.35 -8.90 -1.85
C SER A 116 -14.35 -9.44 -0.83
N ASP A 117 -14.48 -10.76 -0.72
CA ASP A 117 -15.43 -11.39 0.19
C ASP A 117 -14.96 -11.19 1.64
N TRP A 118 -13.65 -11.21 1.88
CA TRP A 118 -13.07 -10.84 3.18
C TRP A 118 -13.32 -9.38 3.54
N TRP A 119 -13.21 -8.44 2.61
CA TRP A 119 -13.50 -7.04 2.87
C TRP A 119 -14.93 -6.82 3.36
N GLU A 120 -15.90 -7.44 2.70
CA GLU A 120 -17.30 -7.40 3.12
C GLU A 120 -17.50 -8.04 4.49
N ALA A 121 -16.87 -9.20 4.75
CA ALA A 121 -16.98 -9.88 6.03
C ALA A 121 -16.39 -9.06 7.18
N VAL A 122 -15.18 -8.51 7.03
CA VAL A 122 -14.54 -7.69 8.08
C VAL A 122 -15.33 -6.42 8.36
N ASN A 123 -15.77 -5.71 7.32
CA ASN A 123 -16.59 -4.52 7.56
C ASN A 123 -17.99 -4.89 8.10
N GLY A 124 -18.53 -6.04 7.71
CA GLY A 124 -19.80 -6.57 8.22
C GLY A 124 -19.79 -6.83 9.72
N THR A 125 -18.66 -7.28 10.28
CA THR A 125 -18.49 -7.42 11.74
C THR A 125 -18.57 -6.10 12.51
N ARG A 126 -18.55 -4.97 11.81
CA ARG A 126 -18.67 -3.61 12.32
C ARG A 126 -19.90 -2.88 11.76
N GLU A 127 -20.88 -3.63 11.22
CA GLU A 127 -22.13 -3.13 10.63
C GLU A 127 -21.93 -2.15 9.47
N ARG A 128 -20.86 -2.32 8.69
CA ARG A 128 -20.46 -1.39 7.60
C ARG A 128 -20.09 -2.11 6.31
N ALA A 129 -20.79 -3.17 5.93
CA ALA A 129 -20.41 -4.04 4.81
C ALA A 129 -20.16 -3.31 3.46
N SER A 130 -20.72 -2.11 3.26
CA SER A 130 -20.53 -1.25 2.08
C SER A 130 -19.84 0.08 2.43
N ALA A 131 -18.91 0.06 3.40
CA ALA A 131 -18.31 1.25 4.00
C ALA A 131 -17.79 2.28 2.98
N LEU A 132 -17.22 1.82 1.87
CA LEU A 132 -16.68 2.72 0.85
C LEU A 132 -17.78 3.31 -0.02
N ALA A 133 -18.72 2.50 -0.49
CA ALA A 133 -19.84 3.00 -1.29
C ALA A 133 -20.69 4.00 -0.49
N ASP A 134 -21.02 3.68 0.77
CA ASP A 134 -21.79 4.55 1.66
C ASP A 134 -21.09 5.90 1.88
N LEU A 135 -19.76 5.88 2.00
CA LEU A 135 -18.95 7.09 2.16
C LEU A 135 -18.97 7.98 0.90
N VAL A 136 -18.89 7.37 -0.28
CA VAL A 136 -18.92 8.10 -1.57
C VAL A 136 -20.29 8.70 -1.82
N SER A 137 -21.36 7.99 -1.45
CA SER A 137 -22.75 8.44 -1.59
C SER A 137 -23.15 9.53 -0.59
N HIS A 138 -22.36 9.74 0.47
CA HIS A 138 -22.70 10.71 1.51
C HIS A 138 -22.84 12.13 0.92
N PRO A 139 -23.92 12.87 1.21
CA PRO A 139 -24.24 14.13 0.56
C PRO A 139 -23.18 15.21 0.80
N ASP A 140 -22.56 15.22 1.99
CA ASP A 140 -21.49 16.17 2.31
C ASP A 140 -20.16 15.91 1.59
N ILE A 141 -19.99 14.76 0.91
CA ILE A 141 -18.74 14.41 0.23
C ILE A 141 -18.84 14.82 -1.24
N ASP A 142 -17.95 15.72 -1.65
CA ASP A 142 -17.89 16.25 -3.02
C ASP A 142 -16.84 15.53 -3.86
N LEU A 143 -15.76 15.07 -3.22
CA LEU A 143 -14.62 14.46 -3.88
C LEU A 143 -14.04 13.32 -3.04
N THR A 144 -13.84 12.17 -3.67
CA THR A 144 -13.15 11.01 -3.09
C THR A 144 -11.94 10.66 -3.94
N LEU A 145 -10.74 10.79 -3.36
CA LEU A 145 -9.48 10.39 -3.97
C LEU A 145 -9.08 9.01 -3.45
N ILE A 146 -9.03 8.00 -4.32
CA ILE A 146 -8.74 6.61 -3.95
C ILE A 146 -7.36 6.22 -4.48
N ALA A 147 -6.36 6.12 -3.60
CA ALA A 147 -4.98 5.76 -3.94
C ALA A 147 -4.64 4.37 -3.39
N LEU A 148 -4.78 3.34 -4.23
CA LEU A 148 -4.64 1.94 -3.83
C LEU A 148 -3.72 1.15 -4.77
N THR A 149 -2.94 0.23 -4.21
CA THR A 149 -2.22 -0.79 -4.98
C THR A 149 -3.21 -1.77 -5.61
N SER A 150 -2.77 -2.52 -6.64
CA SER A 150 -3.65 -3.49 -7.33
C SER A 150 -4.24 -4.55 -6.41
N SER A 151 -3.49 -5.03 -5.41
CA SER A 151 -3.99 -5.97 -4.41
C SER A 151 -5.08 -5.36 -3.54
N TYR A 152 -5.00 -4.08 -3.22
CA TYR A 152 -6.05 -3.38 -2.47
C TYR A 152 -7.26 -3.05 -3.35
N VAL A 153 -7.08 -2.79 -4.64
CA VAL A 153 -8.21 -2.67 -5.58
C VAL A 153 -9.02 -3.97 -5.61
N GLN A 154 -8.36 -5.13 -5.66
CA GLN A 154 -9.05 -6.43 -5.56
C GLN A 154 -9.73 -6.63 -4.20
N LEU A 155 -9.06 -6.25 -3.11
CA LEU A 155 -9.62 -6.35 -1.76
C LEU A 155 -10.93 -5.58 -1.65
N ILE A 156 -11.06 -4.39 -2.27
CA ILE A 156 -12.27 -3.57 -2.15
C ILE A 156 -13.22 -3.69 -3.35
N ALA A 157 -12.98 -4.65 -4.27
CA ALA A 157 -13.65 -4.68 -5.57
C ALA A 157 -15.19 -4.75 -5.46
N ALA A 158 -15.72 -5.59 -4.57
CA ALA A 158 -17.17 -5.73 -4.37
C ALA A 158 -17.81 -4.45 -3.79
N ASP A 159 -17.09 -3.68 -2.99
CA ASP A 159 -17.57 -2.40 -2.44
C ASP A 159 -17.52 -1.29 -3.50
N LEU A 160 -16.49 -1.27 -4.35
CA LEU A 160 -16.44 -0.41 -5.54
C LEU A 160 -17.61 -0.67 -6.49
N GLU A 161 -18.05 -1.92 -6.64
CA GLU A 161 -19.22 -2.28 -7.46
C GLU A 161 -20.54 -1.72 -6.91
N LYS A 162 -20.59 -1.27 -5.65
CA LYS A 162 -21.82 -0.72 -5.03
C LYS A 162 -21.95 0.80 -5.13
N ILE A 163 -20.92 1.53 -5.57
CA ILE A 163 -20.99 3.00 -5.76
C ILE A 163 -22.10 3.31 -6.77
N GLU A 164 -23.10 4.12 -6.49
CA GLU A 164 -24.14 4.41 -7.48
C GLU A 164 -23.63 5.29 -8.64
N ASP A 165 -24.20 5.14 -9.84
CA ASP A 165 -23.78 5.90 -11.03
C ASP A 165 -23.85 7.42 -10.82
N ALA A 166 -24.82 7.89 -10.02
CA ALA A 166 -24.97 9.29 -9.63
C ALA A 166 -23.79 9.86 -8.82
N HIS A 167 -22.89 9.02 -8.34
CA HIS A 167 -21.76 9.41 -7.50
C HIS A 167 -20.39 9.09 -8.10
N ILE A 168 -20.34 8.44 -9.27
CA ILE A 168 -19.09 8.08 -9.94
C ILE A 168 -18.21 9.31 -10.22
N ASP A 169 -18.80 10.42 -10.64
CA ASP A 169 -18.07 11.65 -10.99
C ASP A 169 -17.37 12.32 -9.79
N LYS A 170 -17.73 11.93 -8.56
CA LYS A 170 -17.05 12.36 -7.33
C LYS A 170 -15.73 11.62 -7.10
N VAL A 171 -15.44 10.56 -7.85
CA VAL A 171 -14.31 9.66 -7.58
C VAL A 171 -13.12 9.94 -8.51
N ARG A 172 -11.90 9.95 -7.96
CA ARG A 172 -10.65 9.86 -8.74
C ARG A 172 -9.84 8.69 -8.20
N ILE A 173 -9.45 7.77 -9.08
CA ILE A 173 -8.73 6.55 -8.70
C ILE A 173 -7.28 6.64 -9.17
N PHE A 174 -6.35 6.39 -8.27
CA PHE A 174 -4.92 6.31 -8.52
C PHE A 174 -4.50 4.87 -8.23
N THR A 175 -4.11 4.14 -9.27
CA THR A 175 -3.62 2.77 -9.16
C THR A 175 -2.75 2.45 -10.37
N SER A 176 -1.98 1.37 -10.29
CA SER A 176 -1.18 0.87 -11.41
C SER A 176 -2.06 0.34 -12.55
N ARG A 177 -1.51 0.19 -13.77
CA ARG A 177 -2.24 -0.41 -14.92
C ARG A 177 -2.94 -1.74 -14.59
N PRO A 178 -2.30 -2.72 -13.90
CA PRO A 178 -3.01 -3.92 -13.45
C PRO A 178 -4.20 -3.64 -12.54
N GLY A 179 -4.10 -2.62 -11.67
CA GLY A 179 -5.19 -2.18 -10.82
C GLY A 179 -6.36 -1.60 -11.62
N ILE A 180 -6.09 -0.85 -12.70
CA ILE A 180 -7.14 -0.30 -13.57
C ILE A 180 -7.95 -1.43 -14.22
N GLU A 181 -7.28 -2.50 -14.68
CA GLU A 181 -7.97 -3.65 -15.26
C GLU A 181 -8.84 -4.41 -14.26
N MET A 182 -8.51 -4.33 -12.97
CA MET A 182 -9.27 -4.94 -11.88
C MET A 182 -10.46 -4.09 -11.43
N LEU A 183 -10.57 -2.84 -11.88
CA LEU A 183 -11.71 -1.99 -11.54
C LEU A 183 -12.99 -2.45 -12.25
N PRO A 184 -14.16 -2.28 -11.61
CA PRO A 184 -15.45 -2.35 -12.29
C PRO A 184 -15.43 -1.49 -13.55
N ARG A 185 -15.97 -2.02 -14.67
CA ARG A 185 -15.86 -1.37 -16.00
C ARG A 185 -16.28 0.11 -15.97
N ARG A 186 -17.35 0.43 -15.25
CA ARG A 186 -17.89 1.79 -15.09
C ARG A 186 -16.99 2.77 -14.33
N LEU A 187 -16.05 2.27 -13.52
CA LEU A 187 -15.09 3.08 -12.77
C LEU A 187 -13.74 3.26 -13.49
N ARG A 188 -13.50 2.55 -14.60
CA ARG A 188 -12.22 2.64 -15.33
C ARG A 188 -11.95 4.05 -15.88
N SER A 189 -12.99 4.80 -16.24
CA SER A 189 -12.89 6.20 -16.66
C SER A 189 -12.46 7.13 -15.52
N MET A 190 -12.75 6.77 -14.26
CA MET A 190 -12.34 7.53 -13.08
C MET A 190 -10.89 7.27 -12.65
N ALA A 191 -10.22 6.27 -13.23
CA ALA A 191 -8.80 6.03 -13.01
C ALA A 191 -7.95 7.08 -13.74
N MET A 192 -7.15 7.84 -13.00
CA MET A 192 -6.23 8.82 -13.58
C MET A 192 -5.09 8.10 -14.32
N PRO A 193 -4.76 8.51 -15.57
CA PRO A 193 -3.91 7.75 -16.49
C PRO A 193 -2.41 7.89 -16.19
N TYR A 194 -2.04 7.64 -14.93
CA TYR A 194 -0.65 7.54 -14.49
C TYR A 194 -0.06 6.19 -14.87
N ASP A 195 1.23 6.20 -15.22
CA ASP A 195 2.02 5.00 -15.47
C ASP A 195 3.49 5.23 -15.07
N GLU A 196 4.38 4.32 -15.46
CA GLU A 196 5.79 4.31 -15.08
C GLU A 196 6.55 5.58 -15.49
N ARG A 197 6.00 6.43 -16.37
CA ARG A 197 6.57 7.75 -16.67
C ARG A 197 6.62 8.68 -15.45
N LEU A 198 5.78 8.44 -14.43
CA LEU A 198 5.80 9.20 -13.18
C LEU A 198 7.17 9.10 -12.48
N GLU A 199 7.92 8.03 -12.72
CA GLU A 199 9.29 7.87 -12.19
C GLU A 199 10.28 8.90 -12.76
N GLY A 200 9.96 9.55 -13.88
CA GLY A 200 10.72 10.66 -14.44
C GLY A 200 10.34 12.03 -13.88
N SER A 201 9.34 12.12 -13.00
CA SER A 201 8.88 13.37 -12.40
C SER A 201 9.72 13.80 -11.18
N THR A 202 9.31 14.89 -10.52
CA THR A 202 9.84 15.31 -9.21
C THR A 202 9.44 14.38 -8.06
N LEU A 203 8.57 13.40 -8.31
CA LEU A 203 8.09 12.42 -7.34
C LEU A 203 8.44 10.98 -7.78
N PRO A 204 9.72 10.60 -7.94
CA PRO A 204 10.11 9.22 -8.22
C PRO A 204 9.90 8.35 -6.98
N GLY A 205 9.75 7.04 -7.12
CA GLY A 205 9.56 6.13 -6.00
C GLY A 205 9.52 4.65 -6.37
N THR A 206 8.70 3.89 -5.65
CA THR A 206 8.55 2.45 -5.82
C THR A 206 7.15 2.11 -6.29
N ARG A 207 6.93 0.85 -6.69
CA ARG A 207 5.59 0.37 -7.06
C ARG A 207 4.61 0.40 -5.88
N ASN A 208 5.10 0.24 -4.65
CA ASN A 208 4.26 0.19 -3.45
C ASN A 208 3.72 1.57 -3.03
N ASP A 209 4.42 2.65 -3.39
CA ASP A 209 4.01 4.03 -3.11
C ASP A 209 3.50 4.77 -4.36
N PHE A 210 3.48 4.09 -5.52
CA PHE A 210 3.04 4.64 -6.79
C PHE A 210 1.64 5.28 -6.72
N PRO A 211 0.59 4.63 -6.17
CA PRO A 211 -0.75 5.23 -6.10
C PRO A 211 -0.77 6.56 -5.36
N GLN A 212 -0.06 6.65 -4.23
CA GLN A 212 -0.04 7.84 -3.38
C GLN A 212 0.81 8.95 -4.00
N ARG A 213 1.90 8.61 -4.70
CA ARG A 213 2.67 9.59 -5.48
C ARG A 213 1.89 10.13 -6.67
N ALA A 214 1.13 9.27 -7.36
CA ALA A 214 0.25 9.70 -8.45
C ALA A 214 -0.82 10.68 -7.94
N MET A 215 -1.46 10.36 -6.81
CA MET A 215 -2.39 11.27 -6.13
C MET A 215 -1.72 12.58 -5.70
N ARG A 216 -0.49 12.50 -5.18
CA ARG A 216 0.27 13.69 -4.77
C ARG A 216 0.65 14.57 -5.96
N HIS A 217 1.09 13.99 -7.06
CA HIS A 217 1.34 14.70 -8.31
C HIS A 217 0.07 15.41 -8.81
N PHE A 218 -1.06 14.70 -8.81
CA PHE A 218 -2.36 15.24 -9.21
C PHE A 218 -2.78 16.46 -8.39
N VAL A 219 -2.55 16.42 -7.06
CA VAL A 219 -2.99 17.49 -6.15
C VAL A 219 -1.98 18.63 -6.04
N GLU A 220 -0.69 18.34 -5.92
CA GLU A 220 0.33 19.34 -5.62
C GLU A 220 0.99 19.93 -6.86
N VAL A 221 1.10 19.16 -7.95
CA VAL A 221 1.79 19.60 -9.16
C VAL A 221 0.80 20.09 -10.20
N LEU A 222 -0.28 19.34 -10.41
CA LEU A 222 -1.29 19.69 -11.41
C LEU A 222 -2.47 20.50 -10.85
N GLU A 223 -2.62 20.55 -9.51
CA GLU A 223 -3.68 21.28 -8.80
C GLU A 223 -5.11 20.94 -9.28
N LEU A 224 -5.35 19.67 -9.63
CA LEU A 224 -6.58 19.23 -10.30
C LEU A 224 -7.72 18.81 -9.34
N SER A 225 -7.61 19.08 -8.04
CA SER A 225 -8.61 18.62 -7.05
C SER A 225 -10.02 19.20 -7.27
N SER A 226 -10.15 20.36 -7.92
CA SER A 226 -11.45 20.96 -8.25
C SER A 226 -11.92 20.66 -9.68
N ALA A 227 -11.12 19.96 -10.48
CA ALA A 227 -11.43 19.73 -11.89
C ALA A 227 -12.47 18.60 -12.08
N PRO A 228 -13.42 18.75 -13.03
CA PRO A 228 -14.27 17.65 -13.48
C PRO A 228 -13.44 16.44 -13.93
N ALA A 229 -14.00 15.24 -13.82
CA ALA A 229 -13.26 13.98 -13.98
C ALA A 229 -12.54 13.90 -15.32
N GLU A 230 -13.25 14.24 -16.40
CA GLU A 230 -12.73 14.17 -17.76
C GLU A 230 -11.63 15.22 -18.00
N VAL A 231 -11.82 16.44 -17.50
CA VAL A 231 -10.81 17.51 -17.60
C VAL A 231 -9.53 17.10 -16.87
N ALA A 232 -9.69 16.57 -15.66
CA ALA A 232 -8.57 16.12 -14.84
C ALA A 232 -7.82 14.95 -15.51
N ARG A 233 -8.56 13.99 -16.09
CA ARG A 233 -8.01 12.84 -16.83
C ARG A 233 -7.20 13.29 -18.05
N LYS A 234 -7.70 14.26 -18.82
CA LYS A 234 -7.00 14.83 -19.97
C LYS A 234 -5.72 15.54 -19.55
N ALA A 235 -5.79 16.41 -18.54
CA ALA A 235 -4.62 17.14 -18.03
C ALA A 235 -3.53 16.21 -17.48
N VAL A 236 -3.90 15.12 -16.79
CA VAL A 236 -2.94 14.08 -16.39
C VAL A 236 -2.32 13.44 -17.63
N SER A 237 -3.10 13.09 -18.64
CA SER A 237 -2.58 12.46 -19.87
C SER A 237 -1.54 13.33 -20.55
N GLU A 238 -1.81 14.63 -20.66
CA GLU A 238 -0.88 15.63 -21.22
C GLU A 238 0.40 15.71 -20.38
N ALA A 239 0.28 15.87 -19.05
CA ALA A 239 1.44 15.90 -18.16
C ALA A 239 2.29 14.63 -18.21
N MET A 240 1.66 13.45 -18.34
CA MET A 240 2.38 12.20 -18.47
C MET A 240 3.08 12.04 -19.83
N ASN A 241 2.62 12.71 -20.89
CA ASN A 241 3.29 12.70 -22.20
C ASN A 241 4.56 13.54 -22.22
N ASP A 242 4.64 14.57 -21.38
CA ASP A 242 5.85 15.39 -21.21
C ASP A 242 6.95 14.68 -20.41
N LEU A 243 6.58 13.63 -19.67
CA LEU A 243 7.53 12.83 -18.90
C LEU A 243 8.14 11.72 -19.76
N SER A 244 9.46 11.68 -19.80
CA SER A 244 10.19 10.54 -20.33
C SER A 244 10.19 9.39 -19.31
N PRO A 245 9.91 8.14 -19.70
CA PRO A 245 10.08 7.00 -18.82
C PRO A 245 11.53 6.97 -18.31
N ALA A 246 11.71 6.90 -16.99
CA ALA A 246 13.04 6.70 -16.43
C ALA A 246 13.64 5.43 -17.06
N LYS A 247 14.90 5.49 -17.54
CA LYS A 247 15.59 4.33 -18.10
C LYS A 247 15.60 3.22 -17.05
N MET A 248 14.73 2.24 -17.21
CA MET A 248 14.55 1.16 -16.26
C MET A 248 15.78 0.25 -16.36
N THR A 249 16.71 0.37 -15.41
CA THR A 249 17.87 -0.52 -15.37
C THR A 249 17.37 -1.92 -15.02
N VAL A 250 17.52 -2.87 -15.95
CA VAL A 250 17.14 -4.26 -15.72
C VAL A 250 18.08 -4.84 -14.68
N ARG A 251 17.59 -5.02 -13.46
CA ARG A 251 18.35 -5.65 -12.37
C ARG A 251 17.92 -7.10 -12.22
N ARG A 252 18.88 -8.03 -12.18
CA ARG A 252 18.58 -9.45 -11.95
C ARG A 252 18.14 -9.68 -10.51
N ARG A 253 17.23 -10.64 -10.30
CA ARG A 253 17.00 -11.19 -8.95
C ARG A 253 18.18 -12.10 -8.60
N ALA A 254 18.62 -12.04 -7.35
CA ALA A 254 19.65 -12.91 -6.80
C ALA A 254 19.15 -13.51 -5.48
N SER A 255 19.60 -14.72 -5.12
CA SER A 255 19.33 -15.38 -3.83
C SER A 255 20.08 -14.69 -2.66
N ASP A 256 19.74 -15.03 -1.41
CA ASP A 256 20.44 -14.46 -0.25
C ASP A 256 21.91 -14.89 -0.25
N SER A 257 22.20 -16.13 -0.64
CA SER A 257 23.57 -16.64 -0.78
C SER A 257 24.36 -15.95 -1.88
N GLU A 258 23.75 -15.69 -3.04
CA GLU A 258 24.40 -14.93 -4.12
C GLU A 258 24.71 -13.50 -3.69
N ILE A 259 23.79 -12.85 -2.97
CA ILE A 259 24.00 -11.49 -2.46
C ILE A 259 25.08 -11.48 -1.38
N ALA A 260 25.07 -12.46 -0.47
CA ALA A 260 26.10 -12.58 0.56
C ALA A 260 27.49 -12.71 -0.07
N TYR A 261 27.64 -13.65 -1.01
CA TYR A 261 28.88 -13.84 -1.76
C TYR A 261 29.34 -12.56 -2.48
N MET A 262 28.43 -11.87 -3.18
CA MET A 262 28.77 -10.59 -3.85
C MET A 262 29.24 -9.52 -2.86
N LEU A 263 28.66 -9.46 -1.67
CA LEU A 263 29.02 -8.50 -0.64
C LEU A 263 30.36 -8.84 0.03
N GLU A 264 30.62 -10.11 0.31
CA GLU A 264 31.89 -10.62 0.85
C GLU A 264 33.05 -10.31 -0.10
N CYS A 265 32.88 -10.56 -1.41
CA CYS A 265 33.90 -10.31 -2.42
C CYS A 265 34.38 -8.85 -2.49
N VAL A 266 33.52 -7.88 -2.12
CA VAL A 266 33.86 -6.45 -2.16
C VAL A 266 33.86 -5.81 -0.76
N TRP A 267 33.77 -6.62 0.30
CA TRP A 267 33.56 -6.14 1.66
C TRP A 267 34.66 -5.16 2.11
N SER A 268 35.91 -5.58 1.91
CA SER A 268 37.11 -4.82 2.28
C SER A 268 37.25 -3.52 1.47
N ASP A 269 36.95 -3.56 0.17
CA ASP A 269 37.01 -2.39 -0.74
C ASP A 269 36.05 -1.28 -0.32
N TYR A 270 34.89 -1.68 0.19
CA TYR A 270 33.86 -0.77 0.68
C TYR A 270 33.92 -0.56 2.20
N LYS A 271 34.89 -1.15 2.90
CA LYS A 271 35.09 -1.08 4.36
C LYS A 271 33.82 -1.42 5.14
N GLY A 272 33.07 -2.41 4.68
CA GLY A 272 31.79 -2.79 5.26
C GLY A 272 30.72 -1.69 5.24
N SER A 273 30.86 -0.63 4.45
CA SER A 273 29.90 0.49 4.44
C SER A 273 28.55 0.06 3.85
N SER A 274 27.52 0.00 4.69
CA SER A 274 26.17 -0.43 4.29
C SER A 274 25.60 0.39 3.12
N THR A 275 25.74 1.71 3.15
CA THR A 275 25.26 2.58 2.07
C THR A 275 26.01 2.35 0.76
N ARG A 276 27.34 2.20 0.80
CA ARG A 276 28.14 2.02 -0.43
C ARG A 276 27.96 0.62 -1.01
N LEU A 277 27.89 -0.40 -0.17
CA LEU A 277 27.64 -1.79 -0.58
C LEU A 277 26.25 -1.97 -1.20
N LEU A 278 25.22 -1.32 -0.66
CA LEU A 278 23.90 -1.33 -1.27
C LEU A 278 23.90 -0.62 -2.64
N ARG A 279 24.67 0.46 -2.79
CA ARG A 279 24.86 1.12 -4.09
C ARG A 279 25.63 0.24 -5.06
N TYR A 280 26.68 -0.45 -4.63
CA TYR A 280 27.40 -1.43 -5.46
C TYR A 280 26.44 -2.48 -6.03
N LEU A 281 25.59 -3.07 -5.20
CA LEU A 281 24.61 -4.06 -5.67
C LEU A 281 23.67 -3.49 -6.74
N ARG A 282 23.24 -2.23 -6.60
CA ARG A 282 22.25 -1.59 -7.47
C ARG A 282 22.83 -0.99 -8.74
N ASP A 283 24.01 -0.42 -8.64
CA ASP A 283 24.61 0.45 -9.66
C ASP A 283 25.67 -0.32 -10.45
N VAL A 284 26.39 -1.25 -9.81
CA VAL A 284 27.50 -2.02 -10.41
C VAL A 284 27.08 -3.45 -10.70
N ALA A 285 26.66 -4.21 -9.68
CA ALA A 285 26.28 -5.61 -9.85
C ALA A 285 24.91 -5.80 -10.53
N GLN A 286 24.13 -4.72 -10.67
CA GLN A 286 22.79 -4.72 -11.28
C GLN A 286 21.87 -5.78 -10.68
N VAL A 287 21.85 -5.88 -9.35
CA VAL A 287 21.03 -6.82 -8.57
C VAL A 287 19.89 -6.09 -7.87
N SER A 288 18.68 -6.66 -7.95
CA SER A 288 17.51 -6.19 -7.22
C SER A 288 17.58 -6.70 -5.78
N CYS A 289 17.85 -5.79 -4.83
CA CYS A 289 17.85 -6.09 -3.40
C CYS A 289 17.06 -5.03 -2.60
N GLU A 290 16.02 -5.51 -1.90
CA GLU A 290 15.26 -4.70 -0.95
C GLU A 290 16.13 -4.32 0.26
N GLN A 291 15.91 -3.14 0.82
CA GLN A 291 16.77 -2.62 1.90
C GLN A 291 16.73 -3.48 3.17
N SER A 292 15.58 -4.05 3.52
CA SER A 292 15.42 -4.95 4.67
C SER A 292 16.25 -6.21 4.51
N ARG A 293 16.11 -6.85 3.34
CA ARG A 293 16.86 -8.03 2.91
C ARG A 293 18.37 -7.77 2.93
N PHE A 294 18.81 -6.68 2.29
CA PHE A 294 20.20 -6.24 2.35
C PHE A 294 20.70 -6.05 3.78
N ARG A 295 19.94 -5.35 4.63
CA ARG A 295 20.33 -5.08 6.02
C ARG A 295 20.44 -6.34 6.88
N LYS A 296 19.70 -7.40 6.56
CA LYS A 296 19.83 -8.69 7.24
C LYS A 296 21.17 -9.32 6.87
N ILE A 297 21.39 -9.57 5.58
CA ILE A 297 22.61 -10.17 5.04
C ILE A 297 23.87 -9.38 5.46
N TRP A 298 23.83 -8.05 5.33
CA TRP A 298 24.94 -7.18 5.74
C TRP A 298 25.27 -7.29 7.24
N ARG A 299 24.26 -7.45 8.10
CA ARG A 299 24.49 -7.64 9.55
C ARG A 299 25.11 -9.00 9.83
N ASP A 300 24.68 -10.04 9.12
CA ASP A 300 25.20 -11.39 9.27
C ASP A 300 26.70 -11.43 8.90
N ILE A 301 27.07 -10.86 7.75
CA ILE A 301 28.47 -10.73 7.30
C ILE A 301 29.29 -9.91 8.30
N LYS A 302 28.78 -8.75 8.75
CA LYS A 302 29.51 -7.91 9.71
C LYS A 302 29.77 -8.62 11.04
N CYS A 303 28.83 -9.45 11.48
CA CYS A 303 28.99 -10.23 12.69
C CYS A 303 30.14 -11.24 12.54
N GLN A 304 30.20 -11.94 11.40
CA GLN A 304 31.27 -12.90 11.07
C GLN A 304 32.65 -12.22 10.99
N ASP A 305 32.76 -11.11 10.26
CA ASP A 305 33.99 -10.31 10.11
C ASP A 305 34.53 -9.79 11.46
N SER A 306 33.62 -9.42 12.38
CA SER A 306 33.98 -8.96 13.72
C SER A 306 34.48 -10.08 14.65
N ILE A 307 34.09 -11.34 14.38
CA ILE A 307 34.54 -12.52 15.11
C ILE A 307 35.93 -12.93 14.59
N GLU A 308 36.12 -12.95 13.27
CA GLU A 308 37.40 -13.30 12.65
C GLU A 308 38.49 -12.26 12.94
N SER A 309 38.16 -10.97 13.04
CA SER A 309 39.12 -9.92 13.42
C SER A 309 39.57 -9.95 14.90
N LYS A 310 38.93 -10.79 15.73
CA LYS A 310 39.25 -10.94 17.16
C LYS A 310 39.93 -12.27 17.50
N ALA A 311 39.99 -13.20 16.55
CA ALA A 311 40.73 -14.45 16.64
C ALA A 311 42.18 -14.25 16.17
#